data_AF-J9VRX5-F1
#
_entry.id   AF-J9VRX5-F1
#
_cell.length_a   1.000
_cell.length_b   1.000
_cell.length_c   1.000
_cell.angle_alpha   90.00
_cell.angle_beta   90.00
_cell.angle_gamma   90.00
#
_symmetry.space_group_name_H-M   'P 1'
#
loop_
_entity.id
_entity.type
_entity.pdbx_description
1 polymer ?
#
loop_
_entity_poly.entity_id
_entity_poly.type
_entity_poly.pdbx_seq_one_letter_code
_entity_poly.pdbx_strand_id
1 'polypeptide(L)'
;MAKYTLYQLIGKSEHTDGRVISPHVWKTKLDLAYFGQEVKAEGKTFPQIRGELAETTKNSAVTVPTIVDEEGLVITDSWKIAEYLEAKHGSAEKSVFGGQVGKEFAKFIEIWSNATLANEFRPLIASAIFELFDEPSKNYFIKSKFGGDLSRFEAHKSKFSDPSNINAQLTAARTRLTVIETLLGYKKEKAEPLWLSGKPSHADFCLFGWYAASRINPAVERGVWRHEENPLVGEWLDLILRSGLVDQAQFD
;
A
#
# COMPACT_ATOMS: atom_id res chain seq x y z
N MET A 1 -12.58 -23.55 0.24
CA MET A 1 -11.73 -23.34 1.44
C MET A 1 -10.70 -22.32 1.01
N ALA A 2 -10.44 -21.28 1.81
CA ALA A 2 -9.49 -20.24 1.44
C ALA A 2 -8.13 -20.87 1.10
N LYS A 3 -7.57 -20.51 -0.07
CA LYS A 3 -6.27 -21.01 -0.54
C LYS A 3 -5.11 -20.30 0.14
N TYR A 4 -5.36 -19.08 0.64
CA TYR A 4 -4.35 -18.26 1.28
C TYR A 4 -4.85 -17.71 2.60
N THR A 5 -3.99 -17.69 3.61
CA THR A 5 -4.11 -16.77 4.74
C THR A 5 -3.24 -15.56 4.47
N LEU A 6 -3.79 -14.34 4.54
CA LEU A 6 -3.05 -13.09 4.42
C LEU A 6 -2.99 -12.40 5.78
N TYR A 7 -1.78 -12.26 6.33
CA TYR A 7 -1.52 -11.46 7.51
C TYR A 7 -1.37 -9.98 7.14
N GLN A 8 -2.16 -9.13 7.80
CA GLN A 8 -2.25 -7.69 7.54
C GLN A 8 -2.12 -6.85 8.82
N LEU A 9 -1.60 -5.63 8.70
CA LEU A 9 -1.51 -4.69 9.83
C LEU A 9 -2.86 -4.01 10.06
N ILE A 10 -3.37 -4.14 11.28
CA ILE A 10 -4.56 -3.44 11.79
C ILE A 10 -4.20 -2.58 13.00
N GLY A 11 -5.11 -1.67 13.36
CA GLY A 11 -4.91 -0.74 14.47
C GLY A 11 -5.05 -1.36 15.86
N LYS A 12 -6.10 -2.17 16.07
CA LYS A 12 -6.50 -2.69 17.38
C LYS A 12 -6.83 -4.17 17.31
N SER A 13 -6.43 -4.93 18.33
CA SER A 13 -6.64 -6.38 18.38
C SER A 13 -8.12 -6.79 18.43
N GLU A 14 -8.99 -5.93 18.93
CA GLU A 14 -10.45 -6.12 19.01
C GLU A 14 -11.19 -5.96 17.66
N HIS A 15 -10.51 -5.43 16.64
CA HIS A 15 -11.05 -5.21 15.29
C HIS A 15 -10.18 -5.94 14.25
N THR A 16 -10.26 -7.27 14.25
CA THR A 16 -9.43 -8.14 13.39
C THR A 16 -9.69 -7.94 11.89
N ASP A 17 -10.86 -7.39 11.55
CA ASP A 17 -11.32 -7.00 10.22
C ASP A 17 -11.17 -5.49 9.93
N GLY A 18 -10.57 -4.73 10.85
CA GLY A 18 -10.44 -3.28 10.71
C GLY A 18 -9.55 -2.85 9.53
N ARG A 19 -9.63 -1.55 9.20
CA ARG A 19 -8.87 -0.87 8.15
C ARG A 19 -7.46 -1.42 7.94
N VAL A 20 -7.14 -1.72 6.69
CA VAL A 20 -5.77 -2.07 6.27
C VAL A 20 -4.88 -0.83 6.23
N ILE A 21 -3.84 -0.82 7.06
CA ILE A 21 -2.95 0.36 7.23
C ILE A 21 -1.77 0.34 6.25
N SER A 22 -1.19 -0.85 5.97
CA SER A 22 0.08 -0.95 5.24
C SER A 22 -0.12 -0.80 3.72
N PRO A 23 0.63 0.09 3.04
CA PRO A 23 0.60 0.20 1.59
C PRO A 23 1.06 -1.11 0.92
N HIS A 24 1.97 -1.85 1.54
CA HIS A 24 2.48 -3.11 1.00
C HIS A 24 1.43 -4.22 1.05
N VAL A 25 0.55 -4.21 2.06
CA VAL A 25 -0.54 -5.19 2.14
C VAL A 25 -1.51 -4.97 0.99
N TRP A 26 -1.86 -3.71 0.68
CA TRP A 26 -2.72 -3.39 -0.46
C TRP A 26 -2.18 -3.92 -1.80
N LYS A 27 -0.85 -3.93 -2.01
CA LYS A 27 -0.23 -4.55 -3.20
C LYS A 27 -0.61 -6.03 -3.31
N THR A 28 -0.36 -6.78 -2.24
CA THR A 28 -0.67 -8.22 -2.18
C THR A 28 -2.16 -8.50 -2.30
N LYS A 29 -3.04 -7.67 -1.73
CA LYS A 29 -4.49 -7.84 -1.88
C LYS A 29 -4.91 -7.71 -3.34
N LEU A 30 -4.34 -6.75 -4.06
CA LEU A 30 -4.60 -6.57 -5.49
C LEU A 30 -4.00 -7.70 -6.34
N ASP A 31 -2.81 -8.21 -6.02
CA ASP A 31 -2.24 -9.38 -6.70
C ASP A 31 -3.14 -10.62 -6.52
N LEU A 32 -3.60 -10.89 -5.29
CA LEU A 32 -4.49 -12.01 -4.98
C LEU A 32 -5.85 -11.85 -5.69
N ALA A 33 -6.43 -10.64 -5.68
CA ALA A 33 -7.67 -10.33 -6.38
C ALA A 33 -7.51 -10.48 -7.91
N TYR A 34 -6.39 -10.01 -8.47
CA TYR A 34 -6.08 -10.15 -9.89
C TYR A 34 -6.05 -11.62 -10.30
N PHE A 35 -5.40 -12.47 -9.49
CA PHE A 35 -5.40 -13.90 -9.72
C PHE A 35 -6.71 -14.61 -9.34
N GLY A 36 -7.68 -13.93 -8.76
CA GLY A 36 -8.99 -14.47 -8.39
C GLY A 36 -8.90 -15.49 -7.24
N GLN A 37 -8.00 -15.27 -6.28
CA GLN A 37 -7.76 -16.20 -5.19
C GLN A 37 -8.68 -15.93 -4.00
N GLU A 38 -9.19 -17.00 -3.38
CA GLU A 38 -9.90 -16.92 -2.09
C GLU A 38 -8.89 -16.74 -0.95
N VAL A 39 -9.11 -15.71 -0.12
CA VAL A 39 -8.18 -15.30 0.93
C VAL A 39 -8.89 -15.21 2.28
N LYS A 40 -8.31 -15.82 3.31
CA LYS A 40 -8.61 -15.55 4.71
C LYS A 40 -7.72 -14.41 5.18
N ALA A 41 -8.30 -13.24 5.44
CA ALA A 41 -7.56 -12.13 6.04
C ALA A 41 -7.39 -12.37 7.55
N GLU A 42 -6.17 -12.21 8.06
CA GLU A 42 -5.85 -12.23 9.48
C GLU A 42 -5.18 -10.93 9.89
N GLY A 43 -5.95 -10.05 10.53
CA GLY A 43 -5.44 -8.82 11.11
C GLY A 43 -4.55 -9.08 12.32
N LYS A 44 -3.39 -8.42 12.35
CA LYS A 44 -2.43 -8.45 13.46
C LYS A 44 -2.00 -7.02 13.81
N THR A 45 -1.91 -6.72 15.09
CA THR A 45 -1.30 -5.49 15.62
C THR A 45 0.22 -5.57 15.58
N PHE A 46 0.94 -4.47 15.82
CA PHE A 46 2.42 -4.51 15.84
C PHE A 46 3.00 -5.53 16.82
N PRO A 47 2.54 -5.62 18.09
CA PRO A 47 2.99 -6.67 19.01
C PRO A 47 2.71 -8.08 18.51
N GLN A 48 1.54 -8.33 17.91
CA GLN A 48 1.20 -9.65 17.39
C GLN A 48 2.08 -10.03 16.18
N ILE A 49 2.42 -9.07 15.32
CA ILE A 49 3.36 -9.29 14.21
C ILE A 49 4.76 -9.63 14.75
N ARG A 50 5.23 -8.93 15.78
CA ARG A 50 6.57 -9.11 16.36
C ARG A 50 6.67 -10.23 17.39
N GLY A 51 5.54 -10.79 17.82
CA GLY A 51 5.44 -11.94 18.73
C GLY A 51 4.89 -13.16 18.00
N GLU A 52 3.58 -13.40 18.11
CA GLU A 52 2.89 -14.59 17.58
C GLU A 52 3.24 -14.90 16.11
N LEU A 53 3.19 -13.91 15.21
CA LEU A 53 3.50 -14.14 13.80
C LEU A 53 4.98 -14.49 13.61
N ALA A 54 5.88 -13.84 14.35
CA ALA A 54 7.31 -14.12 14.29
C ALA A 54 7.63 -15.55 14.76
N GLU A 55 6.95 -16.03 15.81
CA GLU A 55 7.10 -17.40 16.33
C GLU A 55 6.56 -18.44 15.34
N THR A 56 5.32 -18.26 14.89
CA THR A 56 4.64 -19.19 13.97
C THR A 56 5.36 -19.30 12.62
N THR A 57 5.88 -18.18 12.11
CA THR A 57 6.66 -18.15 10.85
C THR A 57 8.14 -18.48 11.04
N LYS A 58 8.61 -18.67 12.28
CA LYS A 58 10.03 -18.84 12.64
C LYS A 58 10.92 -17.73 12.05
N ASN A 59 10.40 -16.52 11.99
CA ASN A 59 11.06 -15.35 11.42
C ASN A 59 10.93 -14.15 12.36
N SER A 60 11.98 -13.90 13.17
CA SER A 60 12.03 -12.78 14.11
C SER A 60 11.93 -11.40 13.44
N ALA A 61 12.22 -11.32 12.14
CA ALA A 61 12.14 -10.09 11.36
C ALA A 61 10.86 -9.98 10.53
N VAL A 62 9.88 -10.88 10.70
CA VAL A 62 8.64 -10.92 9.89
C VAL A 62 7.95 -9.57 9.81
N THR A 63 7.43 -9.26 8.62
CA THR A 63 6.64 -8.06 8.35
C THR A 63 5.38 -8.46 7.61
N VAL A 64 4.46 -7.51 7.46
CA VAL A 64 3.24 -7.71 6.66
C VAL A 64 3.31 -6.85 5.40
N PRO A 65 2.88 -7.39 4.23
CA PRO A 65 2.16 -8.64 4.08
C PRO A 65 3.03 -9.89 4.25
N THR A 66 2.42 -10.90 4.86
CA THR A 66 2.90 -12.29 4.83
C THR A 66 1.70 -13.16 4.45
N ILE A 67 1.89 -14.10 3.54
CA ILE A 67 0.89 -15.11 3.21
C ILE A 67 1.32 -16.49 3.66
N VAL A 68 0.33 -17.35 3.90
CA VAL A 68 0.49 -18.79 4.04
C VAL A 68 -0.42 -19.45 3.01
N ASP A 69 0.14 -20.28 2.14
CA ASP A 69 -0.64 -21.00 1.12
C ASP A 69 -1.30 -22.27 1.67
N GLU A 70 -2.03 -23.00 0.82
CA GLU A 70 -2.72 -24.22 1.22
C GLU A 70 -1.79 -25.37 1.64
N GLU A 71 -0.50 -25.31 1.28
CA GLU A 71 0.53 -26.30 1.63
C GLU A 71 1.28 -25.90 2.92
N GLY A 72 0.96 -24.72 3.49
CA GLY A 72 1.61 -24.18 4.69
C GLY A 72 2.91 -23.43 4.39
N LEU A 73 3.22 -23.13 3.13
CA LEU A 73 4.39 -22.33 2.77
C LEU A 73 4.17 -20.88 3.18
N VAL A 74 5.11 -20.34 3.96
CA VAL A 74 5.11 -18.95 4.42
C VAL A 74 5.92 -18.08 3.45
N ILE A 75 5.30 -17.03 2.91
CA ILE A 75 5.97 -16.03 2.07
C ILE A 75 5.76 -14.65 2.66
N THR A 76 6.85 -13.99 3.05
CA THR A 76 6.89 -12.61 3.55
C THR A 76 7.52 -11.71 2.49
N ASP A 77 7.10 -10.43 2.46
CA ASP A 77 7.49 -9.38 1.50
C ASP A 77 6.55 -9.30 0.28
N SER A 78 5.98 -8.11 0.03
CA SER A 78 4.99 -7.92 -1.04
C SER A 78 5.52 -8.26 -2.43
N TRP A 79 6.81 -8.00 -2.69
CA TRP A 79 7.43 -8.30 -3.98
C TRP A 79 7.62 -9.81 -4.16
N LYS A 80 8.16 -10.49 -3.13
CA LYS A 80 8.29 -11.95 -3.14
C LYS A 80 6.95 -12.66 -3.29
N ILE A 81 5.91 -12.12 -2.64
CA ILE A 81 4.55 -12.63 -2.78
C ILE A 81 4.06 -12.49 -4.23
N ALA A 82 4.26 -11.33 -4.87
CA ALA A 82 3.89 -11.14 -6.27
C ALA A 82 4.63 -12.10 -7.22
N GLU A 83 5.93 -12.32 -7.00
CA GLU A 83 6.73 -13.31 -7.75
C GLU A 83 6.20 -14.74 -7.56
N TYR A 84 5.87 -15.11 -6.33
CA TYR A 84 5.30 -16.42 -6.02
C TYR A 84 3.92 -16.62 -6.67
N LEU A 85 3.04 -15.62 -6.59
CA LEU A 85 1.71 -15.67 -7.19
C LEU A 85 1.78 -15.73 -8.72
N GLU A 86 2.67 -14.95 -9.34
CA GLU A 86 2.95 -15.05 -10.77
C GLU A 86 3.45 -16.45 -11.15
N ALA A 87 4.40 -17.02 -10.40
CA ALA A 87 4.93 -18.35 -10.70
C ALA A 87 3.86 -19.45 -10.57
N LYS A 88 2.95 -19.33 -9.60
CA LYS A 88 1.93 -20.34 -9.31
C LYS A 88 0.66 -20.21 -10.17
N HIS A 89 0.25 -18.98 -10.51
CA HIS A 89 -1.04 -18.70 -11.18
C HIS A 89 -0.91 -17.95 -12.51
N GLY A 90 0.30 -17.52 -12.87
CA GLY A 90 0.56 -16.77 -14.08
C GLY A 90 0.38 -17.58 -15.36
N SER A 91 -0.05 -16.89 -16.42
CA SER A 91 -0.16 -17.41 -17.78
C SER A 91 0.09 -16.29 -18.80
N ALA A 92 0.12 -16.62 -20.09
CA ALA A 92 0.27 -15.63 -21.15
C ALA A 92 -0.81 -14.53 -21.09
N GLU A 93 -2.06 -14.92 -20.81
CA GLU A 93 -3.21 -14.00 -20.76
C GLU A 93 -3.38 -13.34 -19.39
N LYS A 94 -2.91 -13.98 -18.31
CA LYS A 94 -3.11 -13.54 -16.93
C LYS A 94 -1.78 -13.49 -16.19
N SER A 95 -1.17 -12.31 -16.18
CA SER A 95 0.15 -12.07 -15.58
C SER A 95 0.17 -10.68 -14.95
N VAL A 96 0.67 -10.56 -13.71
CA VAL A 96 0.83 -9.25 -13.03
C VAL A 96 2.05 -8.50 -13.51
N PHE A 97 2.99 -9.17 -14.17
CA PHE A 97 4.21 -8.57 -14.71
C PHE A 97 4.21 -8.42 -16.24
N GLY A 98 3.46 -9.23 -16.98
CA GLY A 98 3.45 -9.23 -18.44
C GLY A 98 4.79 -9.64 -19.07
N GLY A 99 5.60 -10.45 -18.38
CA GLY A 99 6.94 -10.86 -18.81
C GLY A 99 8.08 -10.07 -18.16
N GLN A 100 9.32 -10.34 -18.57
CA GLN A 100 10.52 -9.83 -17.89
C GLN A 100 10.64 -8.30 -17.89
N VAL A 101 10.35 -7.65 -19.03
CA VAL A 101 10.42 -6.18 -19.14
C VAL A 101 9.40 -5.50 -18.22
N GLY A 102 8.17 -6.02 -18.18
CA GLY A 102 7.14 -5.47 -17.30
C GLY A 102 7.41 -5.76 -15.82
N LYS A 103 8.10 -6.88 -15.50
CA LYS A 103 8.61 -7.14 -14.14
C LYS A 103 9.64 -6.10 -13.71
N GLU A 104 10.59 -5.76 -14.57
CA GLU A 104 11.59 -4.71 -14.29
C GLU A 104 10.95 -3.33 -14.14
N PHE A 105 9.97 -3.01 -14.98
CA PHE A 105 9.19 -1.78 -14.84
C PHE A 105 8.39 -1.74 -13.52
N ALA A 106 7.71 -2.83 -13.16
CA ALA A 106 7.02 -2.92 -11.86
C ALA A 106 8.00 -2.76 -10.69
N LYS A 107 9.22 -3.31 -10.79
CA LYS A 107 10.26 -3.16 -9.77
C LYS A 107 10.72 -1.72 -9.66
N PHE A 108 10.88 -1.04 -10.80
CA PHE A 108 11.20 0.39 -10.83
C PHE A 108 10.11 1.21 -10.12
N ILE A 109 8.83 0.99 -10.42
CA ILE A 109 7.72 1.69 -9.76
C ILE A 109 7.69 1.39 -8.26
N GLU A 110 7.96 0.15 -7.85
CA GLU A 110 8.08 -0.19 -6.43
C GLU A 110 9.19 0.61 -5.73
N ILE A 111 10.41 0.58 -6.29
CA ILE A 111 11.56 1.27 -5.72
C ILE A 111 11.31 2.78 -5.69
N TRP A 112 10.87 3.36 -6.80
CA TRP A 112 10.58 4.78 -6.93
C TRP A 112 9.51 5.22 -5.94
N SER A 113 8.39 4.50 -5.84
CA SER A 113 7.31 4.86 -4.91
C SER A 113 7.75 4.75 -3.45
N ASN A 114 8.52 3.73 -3.09
CA ASN A 114 9.07 3.59 -1.74
C ASN A 114 10.11 4.66 -1.39
N ALA A 115 10.93 5.09 -2.36
CA ALA A 115 11.97 6.10 -2.14
C ALA A 115 11.45 7.54 -2.23
N THR A 116 10.37 7.76 -2.98
CA THR A 116 9.85 9.09 -3.30
C THR A 116 8.55 9.34 -2.54
N LEU A 117 7.49 8.59 -2.84
CA LEU A 117 6.16 8.82 -2.30
C LEU A 117 6.09 8.56 -0.79
N ALA A 118 6.80 7.55 -0.29
CA ALA A 118 6.83 7.27 1.14
C ALA A 118 7.31 8.47 1.97
N ASN A 119 8.29 9.22 1.46
CA ASN A 119 8.85 10.38 2.15
C ASN A 119 7.88 11.56 2.20
N GLU A 120 7.01 11.70 1.20
CA GLU A 120 6.02 12.77 1.16
C GLU A 120 4.72 12.40 1.89
N PHE A 121 4.32 11.12 1.88
CA PHE A 121 3.08 10.67 2.53
C PHE A 121 3.23 10.41 4.02
N ARG A 122 4.34 9.83 4.49
CA ARG A 122 4.54 9.53 5.92
C ARG A 122 4.30 10.75 6.82
N PRO A 123 4.79 11.96 6.48
CA PRO A 123 4.53 13.12 7.31
C PRO A 123 3.06 13.50 7.42
N LEU A 124 2.31 13.36 6.31
CA LEU A 124 0.88 13.67 6.23
C LEU A 124 0.00 12.68 7.00
N ILE A 125 0.45 11.43 7.16
CA ILE A 125 -0.39 10.34 7.67
C ILE A 125 0.02 9.85 9.05
N ALA A 126 1.22 10.21 9.55
CA ALA A 126 1.76 9.67 10.79
C ALA A 126 0.84 9.89 12.00
N SER A 127 0.31 11.10 12.17
CA SER A 127 -0.61 11.41 13.27
C SER A 127 -1.94 10.67 13.12
N ALA A 128 -2.51 10.60 11.91
CA ALA A 128 -3.77 9.88 11.67
C ALA A 128 -3.61 8.37 11.91
N ILE A 129 -2.51 7.76 11.45
CA ILE A 129 -2.19 6.35 11.69
C ILE A 129 -2.01 6.09 13.18
N PHE A 130 -1.32 6.98 13.90
CA PHE A 130 -1.09 6.83 15.34
C PHE A 130 -2.40 6.71 16.13
N GLU A 131 -3.42 7.49 15.77
CA GLU A 131 -4.71 7.45 16.47
C GLU A 131 -5.52 6.15 16.23
N LEU A 132 -5.17 5.37 15.19
CA LEU A 132 -5.79 4.06 14.96
C LEU A 132 -5.24 2.95 15.87
N PHE A 133 -4.05 3.15 16.42
CA PHE A 133 -3.35 2.10 17.16
C PHE A 133 -3.87 1.93 18.59
N ASP A 134 -3.91 0.69 19.06
CA ASP A 134 -3.95 0.39 20.48
C ASP A 134 -2.67 0.86 21.20
N GLU A 135 -2.72 0.96 22.53
CA GLU A 135 -1.62 1.52 23.32
C GLU A 135 -0.28 0.77 23.13
N PRO A 136 -0.24 -0.58 23.08
CA PRO A 136 0.99 -1.29 22.74
C PRO A 136 1.53 -0.95 21.34
N SER A 137 0.66 -0.80 20.34
CA SER A 137 1.05 -0.45 18.98
C SER A 137 1.48 1.01 18.85
N LYS A 138 0.89 1.94 19.61
CA LYS A 138 1.34 3.34 19.75
C LYS A 138 2.78 3.39 20.26
N ASN A 139 3.07 2.66 21.33
CA ASN A 139 4.42 2.55 21.89
C ASN A 139 5.42 1.97 20.88
N TYR A 140 5.04 0.90 20.17
CA TYR A 140 5.88 0.35 19.10
C TYR A 140 6.10 1.36 17.97
N PHE A 141 5.08 2.10 17.57
CA PHE A 141 5.16 3.10 16.50
C PHE A 141 6.10 4.24 16.86
N ILE A 142 6.01 4.80 18.07
CA ILE A 142 6.94 5.84 18.55
C ILE A 142 8.38 5.29 18.58
N LYS A 143 8.57 4.07 19.10
CA LYS A 143 9.88 3.40 19.09
C LYS A 143 10.43 3.26 17.67
N SER A 144 9.62 2.79 16.73
CA SER A 144 10.05 2.47 15.37
C SER A 144 10.22 3.70 14.47
N LYS A 145 9.36 4.72 14.60
CA LYS A 145 9.28 5.86 13.67
C LYS A 145 9.89 7.14 14.23
N PHE A 146 9.92 7.28 15.55
CA PHE A 146 10.43 8.46 16.24
C PHE A 146 11.62 8.12 17.17
N GLY A 147 12.16 6.90 17.08
CA GLY A 147 13.32 6.48 17.86
C GLY A 147 13.05 6.33 19.36
N GLY A 148 11.77 6.18 19.75
CA GLY A 148 11.36 6.13 21.16
C GLY A 148 11.17 7.51 21.80
N ASP A 149 11.35 8.58 21.04
CA ASP A 149 11.25 9.95 21.52
C ASP A 149 9.84 10.51 21.27
N LEU A 150 9.02 10.51 22.33
CA LEU A 150 7.66 11.06 22.28
C LEU A 150 7.67 12.57 21.95
N SER A 151 8.69 13.33 22.36
CA SER A 151 8.76 14.76 22.08
C SER A 151 8.92 15.05 20.58
N ARG A 152 9.63 14.19 19.85
CA ARG A 152 9.71 14.26 18.38
C ARG A 152 8.37 13.99 17.71
N PHE A 153 7.59 13.05 18.26
CA PHE A 153 6.25 12.78 17.75
C PHE A 153 5.31 13.96 18.02
N GLU A 154 5.34 14.56 19.21
CA GLU A 154 4.52 15.74 19.52
C GLU A 154 4.94 16.95 18.68
N ALA A 155 6.24 17.18 18.47
CA ALA A 155 6.72 18.21 17.56
C ALA A 155 6.26 17.95 16.10
N HIS A 156 6.24 16.70 15.65
CA HIS A 156 5.68 16.32 14.35
C HIS A 156 4.19 16.65 14.26
N LYS A 157 3.40 16.24 15.26
CA LYS A 157 1.96 16.50 15.35
C LYS A 157 1.67 18.00 15.36
N SER A 158 2.46 18.79 16.10
CA SER A 158 2.35 20.25 16.11
C SER A 158 2.77 20.91 14.80
N LYS A 159 3.77 20.38 14.09
CA LYS A 159 4.16 20.91 12.77
C LYS A 159 3.05 20.70 11.75
N PHE A 160 2.46 19.50 11.76
CA PHE A 160 1.41 19.10 10.82
C PHE A 160 -0.01 19.37 11.33
N SER A 161 -0.18 20.26 12.32
CA SER A 161 -1.46 20.91 12.62
C SER A 161 -1.59 22.30 11.97
N ASP A 162 -0.48 22.88 11.51
CA ASP A 162 -0.44 24.14 10.77
C ASP A 162 -0.87 23.92 9.31
N PRO A 163 -1.95 24.57 8.83
CA PRO A 163 -2.42 24.46 7.45
C PRO A 163 -1.36 24.77 6.39
N SER A 164 -0.43 25.70 6.67
CA SER A 164 0.64 26.06 5.73
C SER A 164 1.62 24.91 5.50
N ASN A 165 2.03 24.22 6.58
CA ASN A 165 2.91 23.05 6.51
C ASN A 165 2.22 21.87 5.82
N ILE A 166 0.93 21.64 6.11
CA ILE A 166 0.13 20.62 5.44
C ILE A 166 0.06 20.92 3.93
N ASN A 167 -0.29 22.14 3.55
CA ASN A 167 -0.41 22.53 2.14
C ASN A 167 0.92 22.43 1.39
N ALA A 168 2.03 22.83 2.01
CA ALA A 168 3.36 22.66 1.43
C ALA A 168 3.70 21.18 1.20
N GLN A 169 3.39 20.31 2.17
CA GLN A 169 3.66 18.88 2.07
C GLN A 169 2.73 18.17 1.06
N LEU A 170 1.46 18.57 0.96
CA LEU A 170 0.53 18.12 -0.09
C LEU A 170 1.04 18.50 -1.48
N THR A 171 1.53 19.74 -1.64
CA THR A 171 2.12 20.22 -2.89
C THR A 171 3.37 19.40 -3.25
N ALA A 172 4.25 19.13 -2.28
CA ALA A 172 5.41 18.28 -2.49
C ALA A 172 5.00 16.87 -2.94
N ALA A 173 4.04 16.24 -2.27
CA ALA A 173 3.53 14.92 -2.62
C ALA A 173 2.94 14.89 -4.04
N ARG A 174 2.08 15.85 -4.41
CA ARG A 174 1.44 15.86 -5.73
C ARG A 174 2.41 16.17 -6.87
N THR A 175 3.44 16.97 -6.60
CA THR A 175 4.51 17.23 -7.59
C THR A 175 5.25 15.95 -7.96
N ARG A 176 5.39 15.00 -7.01
CA ARG A 176 6.00 13.70 -7.33
C ARG A 176 5.16 12.89 -8.31
N LEU A 177 3.84 13.09 -8.35
CA LEU A 177 2.95 12.36 -9.25
C LEU A 177 2.91 12.92 -10.67
N THR A 178 3.51 14.09 -10.93
CA THR A 178 3.57 14.68 -12.29
C THR A 178 4.27 13.76 -13.30
N VAL A 179 5.22 12.92 -12.86
CA VAL A 179 5.83 11.91 -13.75
C VAL A 179 4.83 10.83 -14.18
N ILE A 180 3.92 10.44 -13.29
CA ILE A 180 2.84 9.50 -13.60
C ILE A 180 1.81 10.19 -14.48
N GLU A 181 1.41 11.41 -14.14
CA GLU A 181 0.51 12.23 -14.98
C GLU A 181 1.00 12.33 -16.42
N THR A 182 2.30 12.59 -16.62
CA THR A 182 2.91 12.70 -17.95
C THR A 182 2.86 11.37 -18.71
N LEU A 183 3.14 10.24 -18.05
CA LEU A 183 3.01 8.91 -18.65
C LEU A 183 1.55 8.65 -19.06
N LEU A 184 0.59 8.96 -18.19
CA LEU A 184 -0.83 8.79 -18.48
C LEU A 184 -1.29 9.68 -19.64
N GLY A 185 -0.75 10.90 -19.75
CA GLY A 185 -0.99 11.80 -20.88
C GLY A 185 -0.55 11.19 -22.21
N TYR A 186 0.68 10.67 -22.25
CA TYR A 186 1.20 9.94 -23.43
C TYR A 186 0.31 8.74 -23.80
N LYS A 187 -0.20 8.00 -22.82
CA LYS A 187 -1.11 6.87 -23.07
C LYS A 187 -2.47 7.34 -23.60
N LYS A 188 -3.01 8.41 -23.04
CA LYS A 188 -4.30 9.00 -23.43
C LYS A 188 -4.28 9.53 -24.86
N GLU A 189 -3.19 10.19 -25.27
CA GLU A 189 -2.98 10.64 -26.65
C GLU A 189 -3.01 9.49 -27.66
N LYS A 190 -2.58 8.30 -27.24
CA LYS A 190 -2.59 7.07 -28.04
C LYS A 190 -3.87 6.26 -27.93
N ALA A 191 -4.87 6.76 -27.20
CA ALA A 191 -6.10 6.02 -26.88
C ALA A 191 -5.84 4.67 -26.18
N GLU A 192 -4.76 4.57 -25.40
CA GLU A 192 -4.44 3.38 -24.61
C GLU A 192 -5.13 3.43 -23.23
N PRO A 193 -5.46 2.28 -22.61
CA PRO A 193 -5.95 2.24 -21.23
C PRO A 193 -4.95 2.87 -20.25
N LEU A 194 -5.45 3.58 -19.24
CA LEU A 194 -4.61 4.31 -18.28
C LEU A 194 -3.83 3.44 -17.29
N TRP A 195 -3.91 2.11 -17.37
CA TRP A 195 -3.02 1.22 -16.60
C TRP A 195 -1.56 1.50 -16.95
N LEU A 196 -0.66 1.51 -15.96
CA LEU A 196 0.75 1.85 -16.18
C LEU A 196 1.43 0.94 -17.23
N SER A 197 0.99 -0.32 -17.31
CA SER A 197 1.46 -1.30 -18.31
C SER A 197 0.39 -1.68 -19.34
N GLY A 198 -0.64 -0.86 -19.54
CA GLY A 198 -1.74 -1.06 -20.50
C GLY A 198 -2.84 -2.04 -20.06
N LYS A 199 -2.56 -2.88 -19.07
CA LYS A 199 -3.51 -3.75 -18.35
C LYS A 199 -3.18 -3.72 -16.84
N PRO A 200 -4.09 -4.15 -15.95
CA PRO A 200 -3.80 -4.18 -14.52
C PRO A 200 -2.51 -4.96 -14.25
N SER A 201 -1.60 -4.36 -13.48
CA SER A 201 -0.27 -4.91 -13.25
C SER A 201 0.24 -4.62 -11.84
N HIS A 202 1.27 -5.34 -11.41
CA HIS A 202 1.91 -5.10 -10.12
C HIS A 202 2.51 -3.68 -10.02
N ALA A 203 2.83 -3.04 -11.16
CA ALA A 203 3.26 -1.64 -11.19
C ALA A 203 2.14 -0.71 -10.70
N ASP A 204 0.91 -0.90 -11.18
CA ASP A 204 -0.27 -0.17 -10.71
C ASP A 204 -0.51 -0.42 -9.23
N PHE A 205 -0.39 -1.67 -8.78
CA PHE A 205 -0.66 -2.04 -7.40
C PHE A 205 0.37 -1.45 -6.43
N CYS A 206 1.63 -1.34 -6.86
CA CYS A 206 2.68 -0.65 -6.11
C CYS A 206 2.35 0.83 -5.86
N LEU A 207 1.83 1.53 -6.87
CA LEU A 207 1.42 2.92 -6.74
C LEU A 207 0.12 3.05 -5.93
N PHE A 208 -0.87 2.21 -6.22
CA PHE A 208 -2.17 2.22 -5.55
C PHE A 208 -2.06 1.95 -4.06
N GLY A 209 -1.12 1.09 -3.63
CA GLY A 209 -0.89 0.83 -2.21
C GLY A 209 -0.63 2.12 -1.41
N TRP A 210 0.07 3.10 -2.00
CA TRP A 210 0.29 4.40 -1.38
C TRP A 210 -0.95 5.28 -1.36
N TYR A 211 -1.79 5.25 -2.40
CA TYR A 211 -3.10 5.89 -2.36
C TYR A 211 -3.94 5.34 -1.20
N ALA A 212 -4.08 4.01 -1.17
CA ALA A 212 -4.90 3.30 -0.21
C ALA A 212 -4.48 3.58 1.24
N ALA A 213 -3.18 3.52 1.53
CA ALA A 213 -2.65 3.83 2.86
C ALA A 213 -2.79 5.31 3.22
N SER A 214 -2.63 6.22 2.24
CA SER A 214 -2.61 7.66 2.51
C SER A 214 -3.98 8.29 2.67
N ARG A 215 -5.05 7.64 2.19
CA ARG A 215 -6.44 8.11 2.34
C ARG A 215 -6.89 8.26 3.80
N ILE A 216 -6.15 7.67 4.74
CA ILE A 216 -6.40 7.82 6.18
C ILE A 216 -6.40 9.29 6.62
N ASN A 217 -5.64 10.15 5.92
CA ASN A 217 -5.80 11.59 6.03
C ASN A 217 -6.65 12.08 4.84
N PRO A 218 -7.91 12.50 5.06
CA PRO A 218 -8.82 12.92 3.99
C PRO A 218 -8.28 14.09 3.14
N ALA A 219 -7.39 14.93 3.70
CA ALA A 219 -6.77 16.02 2.96
C ALA A 219 -5.86 15.51 1.83
N VAL A 220 -5.30 14.31 1.96
CA VAL A 220 -4.39 13.72 0.97
C VAL A 220 -5.12 13.34 -0.31
N GLU A 221 -6.35 12.85 -0.22
CA GLU A 221 -7.10 12.44 -1.41
C GLU A 221 -7.31 13.63 -2.36
N ARG A 222 -7.89 14.73 -1.87
CA ARG A 222 -8.12 15.94 -2.70
C ARG A 222 -6.84 16.72 -2.97
N GLY A 223 -5.93 16.78 -2.00
CA GLY A 223 -4.71 17.57 -2.10
C GLY A 223 -3.63 16.94 -2.98
N VAL A 224 -3.72 15.63 -3.26
CA VAL A 224 -2.69 14.88 -4.00
C VAL A 224 -3.28 14.05 -5.13
N TRP A 225 -4.09 13.05 -4.82
CA TRP A 225 -4.49 12.02 -5.78
C TRP A 225 -5.59 12.47 -6.75
N ARG A 226 -6.44 13.40 -6.32
CA ARG A 226 -7.54 13.99 -7.10
C ARG A 226 -7.34 15.49 -7.32
N HIS A 227 -6.10 15.97 -7.26
CA HIS A 227 -5.80 17.37 -7.47
C HIS A 227 -5.88 17.73 -8.96
N GLU A 228 -6.36 18.94 -9.27
CA GLU A 228 -6.55 19.42 -10.65
C GLU A 228 -5.25 19.56 -11.47
N GLU A 229 -4.09 19.57 -10.80
CA GLU A 229 -2.77 19.57 -11.45
C GLU A 229 -2.39 18.20 -12.03
N ASN A 230 -3.00 17.12 -11.54
CA ASN A 230 -2.76 15.75 -12.03
C ASN A 230 -4.11 15.04 -12.31
N PRO A 231 -4.92 15.54 -13.27
CA PRO A 231 -6.26 15.02 -13.51
C PRO A 231 -6.24 13.55 -13.99
N LEU A 232 -5.24 13.13 -14.77
CA LEU A 232 -5.17 11.76 -15.27
C LEU A 232 -4.80 10.76 -14.19
N VAL A 233 -4.04 11.15 -13.16
CA VAL A 233 -3.88 10.34 -11.95
C VAL A 233 -5.23 10.06 -11.29
N GLY A 234 -6.12 11.05 -11.26
CA GLY A 234 -7.50 10.87 -10.79
C GLY A 234 -8.30 9.89 -11.65
N GLU A 235 -8.19 9.97 -12.98
CA GLU A 235 -8.82 9.03 -13.92
C GLU A 235 -8.26 7.60 -13.78
N TRP A 236 -6.93 7.46 -13.63
CA TRP A 236 -6.27 6.19 -13.33
C TRP A 236 -6.78 5.61 -12.02
N LEU A 237 -6.92 6.43 -10.98
CA LEU A 237 -7.44 5.98 -9.70
C LEU A 237 -8.88 5.43 -9.83
N ASP A 238 -9.74 6.15 -10.56
CA ASP A 238 -11.12 5.71 -10.80
C ASP A 238 -11.16 4.40 -11.60
N LEU A 239 -10.26 4.23 -12.57
CA LEU A 239 -10.11 2.97 -13.31
C LEU A 239 -9.79 1.80 -12.36
N ILE A 240 -8.85 1.96 -11.43
CA ILE A 240 -8.53 0.90 -10.46
C ILE A 240 -9.70 0.64 -9.51
N LEU A 241 -10.31 1.67 -8.95
CA LEU A 241 -11.41 1.54 -7.99
C LEU A 241 -12.65 0.87 -8.60
N ARG A 242 -12.86 1.01 -9.91
CA ARG A 242 -13.98 0.39 -10.66
C ARG A 242 -13.63 -0.96 -11.31
N SER A 243 -12.37 -1.41 -11.22
CA SER A 243 -11.90 -2.63 -11.88
C SER A 243 -12.46 -3.94 -11.31
N GLY A 244 -13.09 -3.88 -10.12
CA GLY A 244 -13.48 -5.07 -9.35
C GLY A 244 -12.35 -5.71 -8.54
N LEU A 245 -11.11 -5.19 -8.64
CA LEU A 245 -9.96 -5.67 -7.85
C LEU A 245 -9.92 -5.10 -6.43
N VAL A 246 -10.55 -3.94 -6.20
CA VAL A 246 -10.53 -3.23 -4.92
C VAL A 246 -11.81 -3.53 -4.14
N ASP A 247 -11.66 -4.18 -3.00
CA ASP A 247 -12.71 -4.23 -1.98
C ASP A 247 -12.69 -2.93 -1.16
N GLN A 248 -13.62 -2.02 -1.47
CA GLN A 248 -13.66 -0.70 -0.86
C GLN A 248 -14.05 -0.72 0.62
N ALA A 249 -14.67 -1.80 1.13
CA ALA A 249 -15.02 -1.92 2.54
C ALA A 249 -13.77 -1.98 3.44
N GLN A 250 -12.64 -2.43 2.89
CA GLN A 250 -11.37 -2.58 3.63
C GLN A 250 -10.64 -1.27 3.87
N PHE A 251 -11.16 -0.20 3.29
CA PHE A 251 -10.67 1.11 3.62
C PHE A 251 -11.21 1.64 4.92
N ASP A 252 -12.30 1.13 5.48
CA ASP A 252 -12.91 1.67 6.71
C ASP A 252 -12.55 0.80 7.93
#